data_AF-A0A6N3CNA6-F1
#
_entry.id   AF-A0A6N3CNA6-F1
#
_cell.length_a   1.000
_cell.length_b   1.000
_cell.length_c   1.000
_cell.angle_alpha   90.00
_cell.angle_beta   90.00
_cell.angle_gamma   90.00
#
_symmetry.space_group_name_H-M   'P 1'
#
loop_
_entity.id
_entity.type
_entity.pdbx_description
1 polymer ?
#
loop_
_entity_poly.entity_id
_entity_poly.type
_entity_poly.pdbx_seq_one_letter_code
_entity_poly.pdbx_strand_id
1 'polypeptide(L)'
;MGFFDFLKPRNKEFVESCWPGGKMLQVHMEYDTQKLIFTYIGRYGLQFSVPKADVTDIIVKEVSRTHSVIQIYHGEECVGTTDIIPTEACETIKNWMLEF
;
A
#
# COMPACT_ATOMS: atom_id res chain seq x y z
N MET A 1 19.63 -13.69 2.89
CA MET A 1 18.28 -13.83 3.49
C MET A 1 17.32 -14.13 2.36
N GLY A 2 16.53 -15.20 2.49
CA GLY A 2 16.09 -16.04 1.36
C GLY A 2 14.82 -15.61 0.63
N PHE A 3 14.86 -15.78 -0.70
CA PHE A 3 13.77 -15.68 -1.68
C PHE A 3 12.51 -16.54 -1.36
N PHE A 4 12.57 -17.38 -0.33
CA PHE A 4 11.52 -18.33 0.07
C PHE A 4 10.65 -17.85 1.25
N ASP A 5 10.85 -16.64 1.78
CA ASP A 5 9.98 -16.10 2.84
C ASP A 5 8.59 -15.67 2.33
N PHE A 6 8.38 -15.71 1.00
CA PHE A 6 7.10 -15.43 0.33
C PHE A 6 6.07 -16.58 0.50
N LEU A 7 6.51 -17.81 0.78
CA LEU A 7 5.64 -18.99 0.85
C LEU A 7 5.19 -19.35 2.28
N LYS A 8 5.62 -18.61 3.31
CA LYS A 8 5.09 -18.84 4.65
C LYS A 8 3.64 -18.37 4.68
N PRO A 9 2.67 -19.22 5.09
CA PRO A 9 1.31 -18.76 5.30
C PRO A 9 1.34 -17.62 6.32
N ARG A 10 1.07 -16.39 5.86
CA ARG A 10 0.91 -15.24 6.75
C ARG A 10 -0.23 -15.55 7.69
N ASN A 11 0.04 -15.48 9.00
CA ASN A 11 -0.97 -15.70 10.01
C ASN A 11 -1.96 -14.53 9.91
N LYS A 12 -3.16 -14.78 9.38
CA LYS A 12 -4.14 -13.74 9.03
C LYS A 12 -4.68 -12.96 10.25
N GLU A 13 -4.36 -13.38 11.46
CA GLU A 13 -4.80 -12.74 12.71
C GLU A 13 -4.13 -11.38 12.96
N PHE A 14 -2.98 -11.09 12.35
CA PHE A 14 -2.21 -9.86 12.59
C PHE A 14 -2.05 -8.97 11.36
N VAL A 15 -2.80 -9.25 10.30
CA VAL A 15 -2.74 -8.52 9.04
C VAL A 15 -4.05 -7.77 8.85
N GLU A 16 -3.98 -6.45 8.93
CA GLU A 16 -5.09 -5.57 8.58
C GLU A 16 -5.06 -5.31 7.07
N SER A 17 -6.22 -5.27 6.41
CA SER A 17 -6.28 -5.06 4.96
C SER A 17 -7.30 -3.99 4.58
N CYS A 18 -6.88 -3.09 3.69
CA CYS A 18 -7.71 -2.06 3.07
C CYS A 18 -7.93 -2.39 1.59
N TRP A 19 -9.20 -2.58 1.22
CA TRP A 19 -9.64 -2.83 -0.15
C TRP A 19 -10.37 -1.60 -0.68
N PRO A 20 -9.65 -0.59 -1.18
CA PRO A 20 -10.30 0.62 -1.67
C PRO A 20 -11.10 0.26 -2.95
N GLY A 21 -12.35 0.72 -3.05
CA GLY A 21 -13.24 0.32 -4.14
C GLY A 21 -13.61 -1.17 -4.15
N GLY A 22 -13.35 -1.89 -3.06
CA GLY A 22 -13.65 -3.31 -2.90
C GLY A 22 -12.84 -4.24 -3.82
N LYS A 23 -13.24 -5.51 -3.87
CA LYS A 23 -12.53 -6.55 -4.65
C LYS A 23 -12.55 -6.32 -6.17
N MET A 24 -13.38 -5.41 -6.67
CA MET A 24 -13.48 -5.11 -8.10
C MET A 24 -12.24 -4.41 -8.64
N LEU A 25 -11.59 -3.54 -7.85
CA LEU A 25 -10.37 -2.86 -8.31
C LEU A 25 -9.15 -3.78 -8.31
N GLN A 26 -9.22 -4.94 -7.65
CA GLN A 26 -8.12 -5.89 -7.50
C GLN A 26 -6.84 -5.29 -6.88
N VAL A 27 -6.98 -4.13 -6.21
CA VAL A 27 -5.92 -3.48 -5.46
C VAL A 27 -6.26 -3.51 -3.98
N HIS A 28 -5.26 -3.70 -3.14
CA HIS A 28 -5.40 -3.57 -1.69
C HIS A 28 -4.07 -3.25 -1.04
N MET A 29 -4.16 -2.68 0.16
CA MET A 29 -3.02 -2.47 1.05
C MET A 29 -3.17 -3.39 2.24
N GLU A 30 -2.10 -4.06 2.63
CA GLU A 30 -2.03 -4.85 3.86
C GLU A 30 -1.08 -4.19 4.85
N TYR A 31 -1.38 -4.27 6.13
CA TYR A 31 -0.50 -3.84 7.22
C TYR A 31 -0.28 -5.01 8.18
N ASP A 32 0.97 -5.46 8.26
CA ASP A 32 1.40 -6.46 9.24
C ASP A 32 1.69 -5.75 10.57
N THR A 33 0.81 -5.93 11.55
CA THR A 33 0.92 -5.29 12.88
C THR A 33 2.08 -5.80 13.72
N GLN A 34 2.63 -6.98 13.43
CA GLN A 34 3.79 -7.52 14.15
C GLN A 34 5.09 -7.02 13.56
N LYS A 35 5.18 -7.01 12.24
CA LYS A 35 6.39 -6.57 11.53
C LYS A 35 6.43 -5.06 11.30
N LEU A 36 5.30 -4.37 11.48
CA LEU A 36 5.11 -2.95 11.20
C LEU A 36 5.44 -2.63 9.73
N ILE A 37 4.93 -3.45 8.80
CA ILE A 37 5.20 -3.33 7.36
C ILE A 37 3.89 -3.12 6.60
N PHE A 38 3.84 -2.06 5.79
CA PHE A 38 2.82 -1.91 4.76
C PHE A 38 3.19 -2.70 3.53
N THR A 39 2.26 -3.44 2.94
CA THR A 39 2.43 -4.16 1.68
C THR A 39 1.33 -3.74 0.73
N TYR A 40 1.71 -3.07 -0.35
CA TYR A 40 0.80 -2.74 -1.43
C TYR A 40 0.72 -3.90 -2.40
N ILE A 41 -0.50 -4.32 -2.73
CA ILE A 41 -0.78 -5.36 -3.72
C ILE A 41 -1.68 -4.72 -4.79
N GLY A 42 -1.05 -4.40 -5.90
CA GLY A 42 -1.63 -3.74 -7.05
C GLY A 42 -2.04 -4.71 -8.15
N ARG A 43 -2.40 -4.14 -9.31
CA ARG A 43 -2.77 -4.91 -10.50
C ARG A 43 -1.53 -5.44 -11.20
N TYR A 44 -1.73 -6.46 -12.04
CA TYR A 44 -0.68 -7.01 -12.92
C TYR A 44 0.60 -7.46 -12.20
N GLY A 45 0.48 -7.84 -10.92
CA GLY A 45 1.61 -8.31 -10.12
C GLY A 45 2.49 -7.18 -9.54
N LEU A 46 2.07 -5.91 -9.62
CA LEU A 46 2.72 -4.84 -8.88
C LEU A 46 2.57 -5.10 -7.39
N GLN A 47 3.67 -5.33 -6.69
CA GLN A 47 3.68 -5.51 -5.25
C GLN A 47 4.95 -4.90 -4.68
N PHE A 48 4.81 -4.15 -3.59
CA PHE A 48 5.94 -3.63 -2.84
C PHE A 48 5.60 -3.54 -1.36
N SER A 49 6.64 -3.52 -0.52
CA SER A 49 6.50 -3.42 0.93
C SER A 49 7.36 -2.28 1.45
N VAL A 50 6.82 -1.50 2.37
CA VAL A 50 7.51 -0.38 3.01
C VAL A 50 7.38 -0.54 4.54
N PRO A 51 8.48 -0.59 5.28
CA PRO A 51 8.43 -0.53 6.74
C PRO A 51 7.79 0.77 7.19
N LYS A 52 6.88 0.71 8.16
CA LYS A 52 6.20 1.90 8.69
C LYS A 52 7.19 2.95 9.21
N ALA A 53 8.29 2.51 9.83
CA ALA A 53 9.34 3.40 10.33
C ALA A 53 10.01 4.23 9.22
N ASP A 54 9.95 3.73 7.98
CA ASP A 54 10.56 4.40 6.83
C ASP A 54 9.57 5.35 6.13
N VAL A 55 8.28 5.30 6.45
CA VAL A 55 7.26 6.19 5.87
C VAL A 55 7.31 7.55 6.54
N THR A 56 7.79 8.56 5.82
CA THR A 56 7.83 9.95 6.28
C THR A 56 6.69 10.78 5.74
N ASP A 57 6.24 10.51 4.50
CA ASP A 57 5.14 11.23 3.87
C ASP A 57 4.37 10.33 2.90
N ILE A 58 3.08 10.63 2.72
CA ILE A 58 2.15 9.91 1.84
C ILE A 58 1.37 10.95 1.02
N ILE A 59 1.69 11.00 -0.27
CA ILE A 59 1.13 11.98 -1.21
C ILE A 59 0.20 11.28 -2.19
N VAL A 60 -1.02 11.80 -2.33
CA VAL A 60 -1.90 11.46 -3.46
C VAL A 60 -1.58 12.41 -4.59
N LYS A 61 -0.96 11.88 -5.65
CA LYS A 61 -0.56 12.65 -6.82
C LYS A 61 -1.59 12.46 -7.94
N GLU A 62 -2.25 13.54 -8.32
CA GLU A 62 -3.20 13.53 -9.43
C GLU A 62 -2.51 13.19 -10.75
N VAL A 63 -3.10 12.27 -11.51
CA VAL A 63 -2.66 11.90 -12.87
C VAL A 63 -3.71 12.30 -13.91
N SER A 64 -4.99 12.28 -13.52
CA SER A 64 -6.11 12.78 -14.30
C SER A 64 -7.21 13.28 -13.36
N ARG A 65 -8.26 13.90 -13.91
CA ARG A 65 -9.39 14.44 -13.13
C ARG A 65 -10.07 13.46 -12.18
N THR A 66 -9.96 12.15 -12.43
CA THR A 66 -10.64 11.11 -11.63
C THR A 66 -9.69 10.05 -11.10
N HIS A 67 -8.41 10.08 -11.49
CA HIS A 67 -7.45 9.05 -11.11
C HIS A 67 -6.13 9.66 -10.63
N SER A 68 -5.58 9.05 -9.60
CA SER A 68 -4.35 9.45 -8.94
C SER A 68 -3.47 8.25 -8.69
N VAL A 69 -2.25 8.49 -8.23
CA VAL A 69 -1.37 7.49 -7.62
C VAL A 69 -1.07 7.89 -6.19
N ILE A 70 -0.76 6.93 -5.33
CA ILE A 70 -0.18 7.17 -4.02
C ILE A 70 1.32 7.04 -4.16
N GLN A 71 2.04 8.04 -3.67
CA GLN A 71 3.49 8.02 -3.54
C GLN A 71 3.85 7.99 -2.06
N ILE A 72 4.66 7.02 -1.67
CA ILE A 72 5.15 6.84 -0.30
C ILE A 72 6.61 7.27 -0.28
N TYR A 73 6.96 8.14 0.68
CA TYR A 73 8.28 8.72 0.79
C TYR A 73 9.02 8.27 2.05
N HIS A 74 10.34 8.15 1.92
CA HIS A 74 11.32 8.09 2.99
C HIS A 74 12.26 9.30 2.88
N GLY A 75 12.03 10.32 3.68
CA GLY A 75 12.66 11.62 3.50
C GLY A 75 12.26 12.23 2.15
N GLU A 76 13.25 12.44 1.27
CA GLU A 76 13.03 12.97 -0.09
C GLU A 76 12.90 11.85 -1.14
N GLU A 77 13.10 10.58 -0.77
CA GLU A 77 13.07 9.45 -1.69
C GLU A 77 11.67 8.84 -1.80
N CYS A 78 11.15 8.70 -3.01
CA CYS A 78 9.90 7.98 -3.27
C CYS A 78 10.17 6.46 -3.28
N VAL A 79 9.86 5.80 -2.17
CA VAL A 79 10.10 4.35 -1.96
C VAL A 79 8.97 3.46 -2.49
N GLY A 80 7.82 4.03 -2.86
CA GLY A 80 6.71 3.28 -3.44
C GLY A 80 5.78 4.18 -4.25
N THR A 81 5.32 3.68 -5.40
CA THR A 81 4.26 4.32 -6.19
C THR A 81 3.24 3.27 -6.58
N THR A 82 1.97 3.53 -6.29
CA THR A 82 0.87 2.60 -6.56
C THR A 82 0.41 2.65 -8.02
N ASP A 83 -0.48 1.73 -8.38
CA ASP A 83 -1.26 1.83 -9.61
C ASP A 83 -2.01 3.17 -9.70
N ILE A 84 -2.29 3.58 -10.95
CA ILE A 84 -3.26 4.64 -11.24
C ILE A 84 -4.66 4.10 -10.96
N ILE A 85 -5.28 4.56 -9.88
CA ILE A 85 -6.61 4.13 -9.42
C ILE A 85 -7.49 5.37 -9.16
N PRO A 86 -8.82 5.22 -8.99
CA PRO A 86 -9.69 6.36 -8.72
C PRO A 86 -9.18 7.18 -7.54
N THR A 87 -9.25 8.51 -7.63
CA THR A 87 -8.70 9.40 -6.59
C THR A 87 -9.30 9.13 -5.21
N GLU A 88 -10.59 8.81 -5.14
CA GLU A 88 -11.27 8.41 -3.89
C GLU A 88 -10.68 7.13 -3.28
N ALA A 89 -10.28 6.17 -4.11
CA ALA A 89 -9.60 4.96 -3.68
C ALA A 89 -8.19 5.27 -3.13
N CYS A 90 -7.49 6.22 -3.74
CA CYS A 90 -6.20 6.70 -3.22
C CYS A 90 -6.33 7.36 -1.84
N GLU A 91 -7.31 8.25 -1.68
CA GLU A 91 -7.57 8.92 -0.40
C GLU A 91 -8.01 7.94 0.69
N THR A 92 -8.77 6.91 0.32
CA THR A 92 -9.17 5.83 1.25
C THR A 92 -7.95 5.08 1.78
N ILE A 93 -7.03 4.66 0.90
CA ILE A 93 -5.79 4.00 1.35
C ILE A 93 -4.95 4.96 2.20
N LYS A 94 -4.78 6.21 1.77
CA LYS A 94 -3.98 7.19 2.51
C LYS A 94 -4.51 7.40 3.91
N ASN A 95 -5.81 7.66 4.06
CA ASN A 95 -6.42 7.86 5.37
C ASN A 95 -6.28 6.61 6.23
N TRP A 96 -6.52 5.43 5.66
CA TRP A 96 -6.33 4.16 6.35
C TRP A 96 -4.87 3.96 6.82
N MET A 97 -3.87 4.31 6.00
CA MET A 97 -2.47 4.23 6.42
C MET A 97 -2.14 5.18 7.57
N LEU A 98 -2.78 6.36 7.62
CA LEU A 98 -2.58 7.35 8.69
C LEU A 98 -3.25 6.95 10.02
N GLU A 99 -4.21 6.03 9.99
CA GLU A 99 -4.84 5.47 11.20
C GLU A 99 -3.91 4.53 11.97
N PHE A 100 -2.87 4.01 11.33
CA PHE A 100 -1.86 3.16 11.95
C PHE A 100 -0.64 3.96 12.35
#